data_AF-A0A2T5JZ99-F1
#
_entry.id   AF-A0A2T5JZ99-F1
#
_cell.length_a   1.000
_cell.length_b   1.000
_cell.length_c   1.000
_cell.angle_alpha   90.00
_cell.angle_beta   90.00
_cell.angle_gamma   90.00
#
_symmetry.space_group_name_H-M   'P 1'
#
loop_
_entity.id
_entity.type
_entity.pdbx_description
1 polymer ?
#
loop_
_entity_poly.entity_id
_entity_poly.type
_entity_poly.pdbx_seq_one_letter_code
_entity_poly.pdbx_strand_id
1 'polypeptide(L)'
;MMTTATIDYSRLMKARDIKAQAEARARGPAEISLLQVMIVVGEEKWARAMAIAEDAAYPWAMRAALRGATVLVRGSETMDTLAFLLGLSPEETDRLFIEAAQVTL
;
A
#
# COMPACT_ATOMS: atom_id res chain seq x y z
N MET A 1 -11.38 45.05 31.04
CA MET A 1 -10.39 44.01 30.70
C MET A 1 -10.96 43.20 29.53
N MET A 2 -10.36 43.27 28.34
CA MET A 2 -10.77 42.47 27.19
C MET A 2 -10.10 41.10 27.28
N THR A 3 -10.89 40.04 27.48
CA THR A 3 -10.42 38.66 27.37
C THR A 3 -10.13 38.35 25.91
N THR A 4 -8.85 38.32 25.54
CA THR A 4 -8.40 37.82 24.25
C THR A 4 -8.64 36.32 24.23
N ALA A 5 -9.66 35.87 23.50
CA ALA A 5 -9.87 34.46 23.26
C ALA A 5 -8.80 33.96 22.29
N THR A 6 -7.79 33.27 22.79
CA THR A 6 -6.81 32.57 21.96
C THR A 6 -7.52 31.39 21.30
N ILE A 7 -7.88 31.52 20.03
CA ILE A 7 -8.46 30.41 19.26
C ILE A 7 -7.36 29.38 19.03
N ASP A 8 -7.53 28.19 19.61
CA ASP A 8 -6.65 27.05 19.37
C ASP A 8 -7.00 26.40 18.02
N TYR A 9 -6.25 26.78 16.98
CA TYR A 9 -6.44 26.28 15.62
C TYR A 9 -6.11 24.78 15.47
N SER A 10 -5.48 24.14 16.46
CA SER A 10 -5.23 22.69 16.42
C SER A 10 -6.52 21.85 16.47
N ARG A 11 -7.62 22.44 16.96
CA ARG A 11 -8.95 21.81 17.02
C ARG A 11 -9.83 22.11 15.80
N LEU A 12 -9.37 22.93 14.86
CA LEU A 12 -10.10 23.24 13.63
C LEU A 12 -9.87 22.18 12.54
N MET A 13 -9.94 20.90 12.92
CA MET A 13 -10.07 19.82 11.94
C MET A 13 -11.42 19.97 11.26
N LYS A 14 -11.44 20.15 9.94
CA LYS A 14 -12.70 20.27 9.21
C LYS A 14 -13.41 18.91 9.28
N ALA A 15 -14.73 18.90 9.33
CA ALA A 15 -15.51 17.66 9.30
C ALA A 15 -15.13 16.74 8.10
N ARG A 16 -14.67 17.35 7.00
CA ARG A 16 -14.09 16.65 5.84
C ARG A 16 -12.83 15.86 6.18
N ASP A 17 -11.93 16.43 6.98
CA ASP A 17 -10.65 15.81 7.34
C ASP A 17 -10.88 14.65 8.33
N ILE A 18 -11.83 14.80 9.25
CA ILE A 18 -12.26 13.73 10.17
C ILE A 18 -12.83 12.55 9.38
N LYS A 19 -13.70 12.82 8.39
CA LYS A 19 -14.26 11.78 7.52
C LYS A 19 -13.18 11.09 6.70
N ALA A 20 -12.26 11.85 6.10
CA ALA A 20 -11.14 11.30 5.33
C ALA A 20 -10.21 10.42 6.20
N GLN A 21 -9.93 10.82 7.45
CA GLN A 21 -9.18 10.00 8.39
C GLN A 21 -9.92 8.72 8.79
N ALA A 22 -11.23 8.80 9.03
CA ALA A 22 -12.05 7.64 9.34
C ALA A 22 -12.09 6.64 8.18
N GLU A 23 -12.25 7.13 6.95
CA GLU A 23 -12.20 6.33 5.71
C GLU A 23 -10.81 5.69 5.52
N ALA A 24 -9.73 6.46 5.73
CA ALA A 24 -8.37 5.93 5.67
C ALA A 24 -8.13 4.83 6.70
N ARG A 25 -8.60 5.03 7.94
CA ARG A 25 -8.46 4.05 9.03
C ARG A 25 -9.29 2.79 8.77
N ALA A 26 -10.47 2.92 8.16
CA ALA A 26 -11.32 1.80 7.78
C ALA A 26 -10.71 0.97 6.63
N ARG A 27 -9.96 1.60 5.72
CA ARG A 27 -9.32 0.95 4.56
C ARG A 27 -8.09 0.11 4.95
N GLY A 28 -7.59 0.27 6.17
CA GLY A 28 -6.41 -0.43 6.67
C GLY A 28 -5.11 0.33 6.36
N PRO A 29 -3.96 -0.34 6.42
CA PRO A 29 -2.66 0.30 6.27
C PRO A 29 -2.49 0.89 4.87
N ALA A 30 -1.83 2.05 4.79
CA ALA A 30 -1.51 2.74 3.55
C ALA A 30 -0.24 2.19 2.87
N GLU A 31 0.63 1.56 3.65
CA GLU A 31 1.89 0.98 3.21
C GLU A 31 2.17 -0.35 3.92
N ILE A 32 2.88 -1.23 3.22
CA ILE A 32 3.36 -2.54 3.72
C ILE A 32 4.77 -2.77 3.20
N SER A 33 5.60 -3.52 3.91
CA SER A 33 6.93 -3.88 3.40
C SER A 33 6.82 -4.98 2.34
N LEU A 34 7.78 -5.01 1.42
CA LEU A 34 7.87 -6.06 0.41
C LEU A 34 8.02 -7.45 1.07
N LEU A 35 8.79 -7.54 2.15
CA LEU A 35 9.04 -8.80 2.86
C LEU A 35 7.77 -9.37 3.48
N GLN A 36 6.93 -8.52 4.09
CA GLN A 36 5.63 -8.96 4.61
C GLN A 36 4.73 -9.52 3.50
N VAL A 37 4.75 -8.89 2.32
CA VAL A 37 4.03 -9.40 1.14
C VAL A 37 4.60 -10.74 0.67
N MET A 38 5.92 -10.88 0.59
CA MET A 38 6.56 -12.15 0.22
C MET A 38 6.15 -13.29 1.17
N ILE A 39 6.04 -13.01 2.47
CA ILE A 39 5.60 -13.99 3.47
C ILE A 39 4.14 -14.40 3.26
N VAL A 40 3.23 -13.45 3.02
CA VAL A 40 1.80 -13.72 2.83
C VAL A 40 1.53 -14.44 1.49
N VAL A 41 2.17 -13.96 0.42
CA VAL A 41 2.00 -14.52 -0.94
C VAL A 41 2.61 -15.92 -1.03
N GLY A 42 3.70 -16.16 -0.31
CA GLY A 42 4.45 -17.40 -0.31
C GLY A 42 5.42 -17.52 -1.50
N GLU A 43 6.45 -18.34 -1.30
CA GLU A 43 7.60 -18.47 -2.21
C GLU A 43 7.19 -18.85 -3.64
N GLU A 44 6.28 -19.82 -3.80
CA GLU A 44 5.93 -20.34 -5.12
C GLU A 44 5.18 -19.31 -5.98
N LYS A 45 4.23 -18.59 -5.40
CA LYS A 45 3.49 -17.52 -6.10
C LYS A 45 4.40 -16.34 -6.37
N TRP A 46 5.27 -16.00 -5.42
CA TRP A 46 6.26 -14.94 -5.58
C TRP A 46 7.23 -15.25 -6.73
N ALA A 47 7.79 -16.46 -6.76
CA ALA A 47 8.72 -16.90 -7.81
C ALA A 47 8.07 -16.85 -9.19
N ARG A 48 6.80 -17.28 -9.32
CA ARG A 48 6.05 -17.17 -10.58
C ARG A 48 5.87 -15.73 -11.04
N ALA A 49 5.50 -14.82 -10.14
CA ALA A 49 5.38 -13.40 -10.47
C ALA A 49 6.73 -12.78 -10.88
N MET A 50 7.82 -13.16 -10.21
CA MET A 50 9.15 -12.66 -10.56
C MET A 50 9.66 -13.21 -11.89
N ALA A 51 9.36 -14.46 -12.22
CA ALA A 51 9.70 -15.02 -13.54
C ALA A 51 9.07 -14.20 -14.68
N ILE A 52 7.83 -13.76 -14.50
CA ILE A 52 7.14 -12.86 -15.44
C ILE A 52 7.80 -11.47 -15.44
N ALA A 53 8.13 -10.94 -14.27
CA ALA A 53 8.80 -9.64 -14.13
C ALA A 53 10.22 -9.62 -14.72
N GLU A 54 10.86 -10.76 -14.88
CA GLU A 54 12.21 -10.88 -15.46
C GLU A 54 12.20 -11.12 -16.97
N ASP A 55 11.08 -11.56 -17.53
CA ASP A 55 10.91 -11.82 -18.95
C ASP A 55 11.07 -10.52 -19.76
N ALA A 56 11.98 -10.55 -20.75
CA ALA A 56 12.29 -9.44 -21.63
C ALA A 56 11.10 -9.01 -22.51
N ALA A 57 10.08 -9.85 -22.65
CA ALA A 57 8.83 -9.52 -23.32
C ALA A 57 7.99 -8.47 -22.57
N TYR A 58 8.22 -8.27 -21.26
CA TYR A 58 7.47 -7.29 -20.46
C TYR A 58 8.14 -5.90 -20.49
N PRO A 59 7.34 -4.81 -20.47
CA PRO A 59 7.86 -3.44 -20.48
C PRO A 59 8.89 -3.18 -19.38
N TRP A 60 10.01 -2.54 -19.73
CA TRP A 60 11.09 -2.26 -18.79
C TRP A 60 10.63 -1.51 -17.52
N ALA A 61 9.65 -0.60 -17.64
CA ALA A 61 9.10 0.14 -16.52
C ALA A 61 8.51 -0.79 -15.43
N MET A 62 7.77 -1.83 -15.83
CA MET A 62 7.19 -2.80 -14.87
C MET A 62 8.30 -3.60 -14.17
N ARG A 63 9.31 -4.01 -14.92
CA ARG A 63 10.46 -4.76 -14.38
C ARG A 63 11.30 -3.90 -13.43
N ALA A 64 11.41 -2.59 -13.72
CA ALA A 64 12.12 -1.62 -12.90
C ALA A 64 11.33 -1.23 -11.65
N ALA A 65 10.00 -1.15 -11.72
CA ALA A 65 9.14 -0.71 -10.61
C ALA A 65 9.28 -1.60 -9.36
N LEU A 66 9.52 -2.89 -9.54
CA LEU A 66 9.74 -3.84 -8.45
C LEU A 66 11.20 -3.91 -8.00
N ARG A 67 12.13 -3.56 -8.89
CA ARG A 67 13.56 -3.63 -8.63
C ARG A 67 13.96 -2.50 -7.68
N GLY A 68 14.20 -2.86 -6.41
CA GLY A 68 14.57 -1.91 -5.36
C GLY A 68 13.40 -1.40 -4.53
N ALA A 69 12.17 -1.88 -4.78
CA ALA A 69 11.05 -1.63 -3.89
C ALA A 69 11.31 -2.31 -2.53
N THR A 70 11.19 -1.55 -1.45
CA THR A 70 11.26 -2.06 -0.06
C THR A 70 9.94 -1.87 0.67
N VAL A 71 9.18 -0.85 0.26
CA VAL A 71 7.85 -0.51 0.75
C VAL A 71 6.91 -0.42 -0.44
N LEU A 72 5.69 -0.94 -0.26
CA LEU A 72 4.60 -0.89 -1.22
C LEU A 72 3.52 0.04 -0.67
N VAL A 73 3.15 1.05 -1.45
CA VAL A 73 2.13 2.03 -1.09
C VAL A 73 0.85 1.73 -1.84
N ARG A 74 -0.30 1.81 -1.16
CA ARG A 74 -1.61 1.56 -1.76
C ARG A 74 -1.89 2.54 -2.89
N GLY A 75 -2.31 2.01 -4.04
CA GLY A 75 -2.59 2.81 -5.24
C GLY A 75 -1.34 3.41 -5.91
N SER A 76 -0.14 2.91 -5.56
CA SER A 76 1.06 3.23 -6.32
C SER A 76 1.19 2.34 -7.55
N GLU A 77 1.85 2.85 -8.60
CA GLU A 77 2.13 2.09 -9.82
C GLU A 77 2.91 0.80 -9.54
N THR A 78 3.82 0.82 -8.57
CA THR A 78 4.55 -0.38 -8.12
C THR A 78 3.60 -1.43 -7.55
N MET A 79 2.61 -1.03 -6.75
CA MET A 79 1.62 -1.96 -6.21
C MET A 79 0.70 -2.49 -7.31
N ASP A 80 0.26 -1.63 -8.23
CA ASP A 80 -0.59 -2.04 -9.35
C ASP A 80 0.15 -3.05 -10.26
N THR A 81 1.44 -2.81 -10.50
CA THR A 81 2.32 -3.74 -11.22
C THR A 81 2.41 -5.08 -10.50
N LEU A 82 2.61 -5.08 -9.18
CA LEU A 82 2.68 -6.30 -8.40
C LEU A 82 1.36 -7.07 -8.40
N ALA A 83 0.24 -6.38 -8.21
CA ALA A 83 -1.10 -6.97 -8.24
C ALA A 83 -1.38 -7.64 -9.59
N PHE A 84 -1.01 -6.98 -10.69
CA PHE A 84 -1.11 -7.54 -12.04
C PHE A 84 -0.31 -8.84 -12.18
N LEU A 85 0.96 -8.85 -11.74
CA LEU A 85 1.82 -10.04 -11.84
C LEU A 85 1.36 -11.20 -10.97
N LEU A 86 0.77 -10.90 -9.82
CA LEU A 86 0.19 -11.89 -8.91
C LEU A 86 -1.22 -12.33 -9.34
N GLY A 87 -1.81 -11.67 -10.35
CA GLY A 87 -3.17 -11.92 -10.80
C GLY A 87 -4.25 -11.57 -9.78
N LEU A 88 -3.99 -10.57 -8.93
CA LEU A 88 -4.90 -10.16 -7.86
C LEU A 88 -6.00 -9.23 -8.37
N SER A 89 -7.22 -9.43 -7.88
CA SER A 89 -8.29 -8.44 -7.99
C SER A 89 -8.02 -7.21 -7.11
N PRO A 90 -8.74 -6.09 -7.30
CA PRO A 90 -8.68 -4.95 -6.38
C PRO A 90 -9.00 -5.34 -4.92
N GLU A 91 -9.99 -6.20 -4.71
CA GLU A 91 -10.39 -6.67 -3.38
C GLU A 91 -9.32 -7.57 -2.74
N GLU A 92 -8.66 -8.41 -3.53
CA GLU A 92 -7.55 -9.24 -3.07
C GLU A 92 -6.31 -8.41 -2.76
N THR A 93 -6.05 -7.38 -3.56
CA THR A 93 -5.00 -6.40 -3.30
C THR A 93 -5.27 -5.66 -1.99
N ASP A 94 -6.50 -5.21 -1.77
CA ASP A 94 -6.87 -4.54 -0.53
C ASP A 94 -6.72 -5.46 0.69
N ARG A 95 -7.06 -6.76 0.53
CA ARG A 95 -6.90 -7.77 1.58
C ARG A 95 -5.43 -8.07 1.88
N LEU A 96 -4.58 -8.11 0.86
CA LEU A 96 -3.14 -8.31 1.01
C LEU A 96 -2.52 -7.26 1.95
N PHE A 97 -2.95 -5.99 1.87
CA PHE A 97 -2.48 -4.96 2.80
C PHE A 97 -2.84 -5.25 4.25
N ILE A 98 -4.04 -5.78 4.49
CA ILE A 98 -4.50 -6.13 5.84
C ILE A 98 -3.70 -7.32 6.37
N GLU A 99 -3.54 -8.37 5.55
CA GLU A 99 -2.83 -9.60 5.92
C GLU A 99 -1.33 -9.35 6.12
N ALA A 100 -0.68 -8.63 5.20
CA ALA A 100 0.75 -8.33 5.27
C ALA A 100 1.08 -7.46 6.50
N ALA A 101 0.22 -6.53 6.90
CA ALA A 101 0.46 -5.74 8.10
C ALA A 101 0.35 -6.52 9.41
N GLN A 102 -0.22 -7.73 9.39
CA GLN A 102 -0.22 -8.63 10.56
C GLN A 102 1.08 -9.42 10.69
N VAL A 103 1.90 -9.47 9.64
CA VAL A 103 3.20 -10.12 9.68
C VAL A 103 4.17 -9.27 10.50
N THR A 104 4.63 -9.86 11.61
CA THR A 104 5.69 -9.28 12.46
C THR A 104 7.03 -9.82 11.98
N LEU A 105 7.95 -8.91 11.65
CA LEU A 105 9.30 -9.22 11.17
C LEU A 105 10.31 -9.34 12.32
#